data_AF-A0A165HWZ3-F1
#
_entry.id   AF-A0A165HWZ3-F1
#
_cell.length_a   1.000
_cell.length_b   1.000
_cell.length_c   1.000
_cell.angle_alpha   90.00
_cell.angle_beta   90.00
_cell.angle_gamma   90.00
#
_symmetry.space_group_name_H-M   'P 1'
#
loop_
_entity.id
_entity.type
_entity.pdbx_description
1 polymer ?
#
loop_
_entity_poly.entity_id
_entity_poly.type
_entity_poly.pdbx_seq_one_letter_code
_entity_poly.pdbx_strand_id
1 'polypeptide(L)'
;MLQTSIYRIVFNVLALVPGVAFLPLVVATIVFGKGAVKRGPIYLNFIIATALLGLSFGLLGLAGQQDQLQPKSRTLCYIQTVLVDGTLGMTPVSILALVLQLGLGLYNLRDPAAGSRWAPLRNVVFITTPYIAFLTFAVRDIIFITEIQAGSDEYDVVNPAFYCMLSALNTPLAPLSFIENPLVLFIAAVSCITLLVECFIAYLLWREWNGLRTASKDGSEAGPVRVPVGALIRLVVFTVYRIAVIVIAIYVVQDPKMFPIAEFFHGTIPLVVFLIFGLQRDIVGTWLGWFKCSTYTSTGPIAVKVTREQAKYEDA
;
A
#
# COMPACT_ATOMS: atom_id res chain seq x y z
N MET A 1 24.41 16.32 15.70
CA MET A 1 24.16 15.05 16.42
C MET A 1 22.76 14.96 17.03
N LEU A 2 22.30 15.93 17.84
CA LEU A 2 20.96 15.85 18.44
C LEU A 2 19.83 15.89 17.39
N GLN A 3 19.92 16.82 16.43
CA GLN A 3 18.90 17.01 15.39
C GLN A 3 18.73 15.76 14.51
N THR A 4 19.83 15.07 14.16
CA THR A 4 19.80 13.83 13.37
C THR A 4 19.17 12.67 14.12
N SER A 5 19.33 12.60 15.44
CA SER A 5 18.71 11.55 16.26
C SER A 5 17.19 11.71 16.34
N ILE A 6 16.70 12.94 16.50
CA ILE A 6 15.25 13.23 16.54
C ILE A 6 14.58 12.81 15.22
N TYR A 7 15.16 13.16 14.07
CA TYR A 7 14.60 12.76 12.77
C TYR A 7 14.54 11.25 12.59
N ARG A 8 15.55 10.50 13.04
CA ARG A 8 15.56 9.02 13.00
C ARG A 8 14.45 8.42 13.86
N ILE A 9 14.26 8.93 15.07
CA ILE A 9 13.17 8.49 15.96
C ILE A 9 11.82 8.75 15.32
N VAL A 10 11.60 9.97 14.81
CA VAL A 10 10.35 10.33 14.13
C VAL A 10 10.12 9.44 12.92
N PHE A 11 11.13 9.23 12.07
CA PHE A 11 11.06 8.33 10.93
C PHE A 11 10.65 6.92 11.33
N ASN A 12 11.28 6.36 12.36
CA ASN A 12 10.92 5.03 12.86
C ASN A 12 9.49 4.97 13.36
N VAL A 13 9.06 5.94 14.15
CA VAL A 13 7.68 5.97 14.65
C VAL A 13 6.69 6.03 13.48
N LEU A 14 6.98 6.84 12.46
CA LEU A 14 6.13 7.01 11.27
C LEU A 14 6.13 5.79 10.34
N ALA A 15 7.23 5.05 10.23
CA ALA A 15 7.33 3.89 9.35
C ALA A 15 6.96 2.57 10.06
N LEU A 16 7.58 2.32 11.21
CA LEU A 16 7.53 1.06 11.95
C LEU A 16 6.17 0.85 12.63
N VAL A 17 5.66 1.85 13.37
CA VAL A 17 4.41 1.69 14.13
C VAL A 17 3.23 1.35 13.20
N PRO A 18 2.96 2.12 12.13
CA PRO A 18 1.89 1.75 11.22
C PRO A 18 2.22 0.49 10.41
N GLY A 19 3.47 0.31 9.96
CA GLY A 19 3.87 -0.85 9.15
C GLY A 19 3.75 -2.20 9.89
N VAL A 20 4.19 -2.25 11.14
CA VAL A 20 4.33 -3.51 11.91
C VAL A 20 3.17 -3.73 12.87
N ALA A 21 2.58 -2.67 13.44
CA ALA A 21 1.45 -2.82 14.37
C ALA A 21 0.11 -2.59 13.68
N PHE A 22 -0.09 -1.41 13.08
CA PHE A 22 -1.44 -1.01 12.67
C PHE A 22 -1.93 -1.68 11.38
N LEU A 23 -1.09 -1.82 10.35
CA LEU A 23 -1.50 -2.49 9.11
C LEU A 23 -1.76 -3.99 9.31
N PRO A 24 -0.94 -4.75 10.06
CA PRO A 24 -1.26 -6.14 10.41
C PRO A 24 -2.53 -6.25 11.25
N LEU A 25 -2.79 -5.29 12.16
CA LEU A 25 -4.07 -5.23 12.87
C LEU A 25 -5.26 -5.05 11.92
N VAL A 26 -5.12 -4.19 10.89
CA VAL A 26 -6.13 -4.04 9.83
C VAL A 26 -6.34 -5.35 9.07
N VAL A 27 -5.27 -6.03 8.66
CA VAL A 27 -5.35 -7.35 7.99
C VAL A 27 -6.06 -8.36 8.88
N ALA A 28 -5.64 -8.48 10.15
CA ALA A 28 -6.27 -9.37 11.12
C ALA A 28 -7.76 -9.05 11.28
N THR A 29 -8.14 -7.77 11.29
CA THR A 29 -9.54 -7.35 11.40
C THR A 29 -10.38 -7.79 10.20
N ILE A 30 -9.81 -7.69 8.99
CA ILE A 30 -10.51 -8.12 7.77
C ILE A 30 -10.66 -9.64 7.74
N VAL A 31 -9.63 -10.39 8.16
CA VAL A 31 -9.62 -11.86 8.15
C VAL A 31 -10.51 -12.44 9.25
N PHE A 32 -10.44 -11.92 10.48
CA PHE A 32 -11.15 -12.45 11.65
C PHE A 32 -12.50 -11.78 11.91
N GLY A 33 -12.80 -10.65 11.26
CA GLY A 33 -14.05 -9.91 11.41
C GLY A 33 -15.24 -10.61 10.73
N LYS A 34 -15.69 -11.74 11.29
CA LYS A 34 -16.85 -12.61 10.95
C LYS A 34 -17.85 -12.04 9.92
N GLY A 35 -17.43 -11.87 8.67
CA GLY A 35 -18.25 -11.37 7.57
C GLY A 35 -18.63 -9.88 7.61
N ALA A 36 -18.22 -9.11 8.63
CA ALA A 36 -18.54 -7.68 8.75
C ALA A 36 -17.83 -6.83 7.70
N VAL A 37 -16.62 -7.25 7.30
CA VAL A 37 -15.76 -6.50 6.38
C VAL A 37 -15.34 -7.41 5.23
N LYS A 38 -16.16 -7.46 4.16
CA LYS A 38 -15.80 -8.18 2.93
C LYS A 38 -14.92 -7.27 2.07
N ARG A 39 -13.63 -7.59 1.98
CA ARG A 39 -12.67 -6.90 1.10
C ARG A 39 -12.10 -7.89 0.08
N GLY A 40 -11.83 -7.39 -1.13
CA GLY A 40 -11.25 -8.20 -2.19
C GLY A 40 -9.79 -8.57 -1.89
N PRO A 41 -9.25 -9.63 -2.52
CA PRO A 41 -7.90 -10.10 -2.25
C PRO A 41 -6.81 -9.11 -2.70
N ILE A 42 -7.04 -8.33 -3.76
CA ILE A 42 -6.10 -7.29 -4.23
C ILE A 42 -5.93 -6.17 -3.18
N TYR A 43 -7.02 -5.82 -2.49
CA TYR A 43 -6.97 -4.86 -1.39
C TYR A 43 -6.10 -5.36 -0.24
N LEU A 44 -6.28 -6.63 0.16
CA LEU A 44 -5.44 -7.27 1.17
C LEU A 44 -3.97 -7.34 0.74
N ASN A 45 -3.72 -7.68 -0.53
CA ASN A 45 -2.39 -7.72 -1.11
C ASN A 45 -1.65 -6.38 -0.96
N PHE A 46 -2.33 -5.28 -1.28
CA PHE A 46 -1.79 -3.93 -1.14
C PHE A 46 -1.46 -3.56 0.33
N ILE A 47 -2.33 -3.92 1.28
CA ILE A 47 -2.06 -3.67 2.71
C ILE A 47 -0.86 -4.50 3.18
N ILE A 48 -0.75 -5.77 2.77
CA ILE A 48 0.39 -6.63 3.10
C ILE A 48 1.68 -6.08 2.50
N ALA A 49 1.66 -5.67 1.23
CA ALA A 49 2.82 -5.07 0.57
C ALA A 49 3.32 -3.83 1.32
N THR A 50 2.40 -2.98 1.77
CA THR A 50 2.74 -1.78 2.54
C THR A 50 3.23 -2.10 3.96
N ALA A 51 2.67 -3.12 4.60
CA ALA A 51 3.16 -3.59 5.90
C ALA A 51 4.59 -4.12 5.81
N LEU A 52 4.90 -4.89 4.75
CA LEU A 52 6.25 -5.35 4.45
C LEU A 52 7.21 -4.17 4.23
N LEU A 53 6.79 -3.13 3.50
CA LEU A 53 7.60 -1.92 3.32
C LEU A 53 7.96 -1.27 4.67
N GLY A 54 6.98 -1.09 5.57
CA GLY A 54 7.23 -0.52 6.89
C GLY A 54 8.12 -1.40 7.78
N LEU A 55 7.98 -2.73 7.68
CA LEU A 55 8.87 -3.67 8.35
C LEU A 55 10.31 -3.55 7.83
N SER A 56 10.50 -3.50 6.51
CA SER A 56 11.82 -3.36 5.87
C SER A 56 12.54 -2.09 6.34
N PHE A 57 11.87 -0.94 6.34
CA PHE A 57 12.43 0.30 6.87
C PHE A 57 12.78 0.21 8.36
N GLY A 58 11.97 -0.53 9.12
CA GLY A 58 12.11 -0.66 10.56
C GLY A 58 13.22 -1.59 11.06
N LEU A 59 13.81 -2.45 10.21
CA LEU A 59 14.76 -3.48 10.64
C LEU A 59 15.97 -2.94 11.42
N LEU A 60 16.59 -1.87 10.92
CA LEU A 60 17.77 -1.26 11.56
C LEU A 60 17.40 -0.60 12.91
N GLY A 61 16.23 0.01 12.98
CA GLY A 61 15.68 0.60 14.19
C GLY A 61 15.37 -0.47 15.26
N LEU A 62 14.75 -1.58 14.85
CA LEU A 62 14.47 -2.72 15.72
C LEU A 62 15.75 -3.37 16.28
N ALA A 63 16.84 -3.36 15.51
CA ALA A 63 18.14 -3.88 15.95
C ALA A 63 18.96 -2.89 16.79
N GLY A 64 18.50 -1.65 16.96
CA GLY A 64 19.24 -0.60 17.65
C GLY A 64 20.54 -0.18 16.96
N GLN A 65 20.64 -0.38 15.64
CA GLN A 65 21.86 -0.08 14.84
C GLN A 65 21.72 1.15 13.94
N GLN A 66 20.63 1.89 14.08
CA GLN A 66 20.30 2.98 13.14
C GLN A 66 21.15 4.23 13.30
N ASP A 67 21.77 4.49 14.46
CA ASP A 67 22.60 5.68 14.67
C ASP A 67 24.01 5.56 14.06
N GLN A 68 24.36 4.38 13.53
CA GLN A 68 25.68 4.12 12.97
C GLN A 68 25.65 4.29 11.45
N LEU A 69 26.60 5.10 10.94
CA LEU A 69 26.83 5.25 9.50
C LEU A 69 27.20 3.91 8.85
N GLN A 70 28.01 3.11 9.56
CA GLN A 70 28.32 1.73 9.23
C GLN A 70 27.76 0.83 10.35
N PRO A 71 26.64 0.13 10.11
CA PRO A 71 26.06 -0.74 11.13
C PRO A 71 27.04 -1.86 11.49
N LYS A 72 27.11 -2.17 12.80
CA LYS A 72 27.95 -3.28 13.32
C LYS A 72 27.71 -4.60 12.59
N SER A 73 26.47 -4.87 12.16
CA SER A 73 26.14 -6.03 11.34
C SER A 73 25.94 -5.65 9.88
N ARG A 74 26.95 -5.91 9.04
CA ARG A 74 26.83 -5.76 7.58
C ARG A 74 25.72 -6.64 7.00
N THR A 75 25.54 -7.85 7.54
CA THR A 75 24.48 -8.78 7.10
C THR A 75 23.09 -8.20 7.28
N LEU A 76 22.83 -7.50 8.41
CA LEU A 76 21.53 -6.85 8.62
C LEU A 76 21.30 -5.73 7.60
N CYS A 77 22.34 -4.97 7.28
CA CYS A 77 22.30 -3.90 6.29
C CYS A 77 22.00 -4.46 4.89
N TYR A 78 22.64 -5.56 4.49
CA TYR A 78 22.38 -6.27 3.24
C TYR A 78 20.93 -6.78 3.16
N ILE A 79 20.44 -7.43 4.21
CA ILE A 79 19.05 -7.90 4.28
C ILE A 79 18.09 -6.71 4.16
N GLN A 80 18.37 -5.61 4.87
CA GLN A 80 17.53 -4.42 4.81
C GLN A 80 17.50 -3.83 3.40
N THR A 81 18.65 -3.66 2.73
CA THR A 81 18.72 -3.09 1.38
C THR A 81 17.88 -3.91 0.40
N VAL A 82 18.08 -5.24 0.36
CA VAL A 82 17.30 -6.15 -0.51
C VAL A 82 15.80 -6.05 -0.25
N LEU A 83 15.40 -6.00 1.02
CA LEU A 83 13.98 -5.93 1.39
C LEU A 83 13.37 -4.57 1.10
N VAL A 84 14.10 -3.47 1.35
CA VAL A 84 13.63 -2.11 1.10
C VAL A 84 13.44 -1.87 -0.39
N ASP A 85 14.44 -2.15 -1.21
CA ASP A 85 14.38 -1.91 -2.66
C ASP A 85 13.35 -2.83 -3.32
N GLY A 86 13.29 -4.10 -2.91
CA GLY A 86 12.23 -5.03 -3.31
C GLY A 86 10.83 -4.50 -2.96
N THR A 87 10.61 -4.09 -1.71
CA THR A 87 9.28 -3.58 -1.28
C THR A 87 8.93 -2.22 -1.90
N LEU A 88 9.92 -1.36 -2.15
CA LEU A 88 9.77 -0.10 -2.89
C LEU A 88 9.36 -0.34 -4.34
N GLY A 89 9.84 -1.40 -4.99
CA GLY A 89 9.36 -1.82 -6.31
C GLY A 89 7.95 -2.42 -6.26
N MET A 90 7.66 -3.25 -5.25
CA MET A 90 6.34 -3.90 -5.08
C MET A 90 5.20 -2.91 -4.85
N THR A 91 5.44 -1.91 -4.00
CA THR A 91 4.41 -0.98 -3.50
C THR A 91 3.68 -0.21 -4.61
N PRO A 92 4.34 0.54 -5.52
CA PRO A 92 3.64 1.28 -6.57
C PRO A 92 2.85 0.37 -7.52
N VAL A 93 3.34 -0.85 -7.79
CA VAL A 93 2.61 -1.85 -8.61
C VAL A 93 1.34 -2.32 -7.90
N SER A 94 1.41 -2.53 -6.58
CA SER A 94 0.23 -2.90 -5.79
C SER A 94 -0.79 -1.76 -5.71
N ILE A 95 -0.35 -0.50 -5.68
CA ILE A 95 -1.22 0.68 -5.77
C ILE A 95 -1.90 0.73 -7.14
N LEU A 96 -1.14 0.54 -8.23
CA LEU A 96 -1.70 0.50 -9.59
C LEU A 96 -2.77 -0.60 -9.71
N ALA A 97 -2.49 -1.79 -9.21
CA ALA A 97 -3.45 -2.89 -9.20
C ALA A 97 -4.75 -2.54 -8.44
N LEU A 98 -4.63 -1.87 -7.29
CA LEU A 98 -5.78 -1.41 -6.51
C LEU A 98 -6.61 -0.35 -7.25
N VAL A 99 -5.96 0.62 -7.88
CA VAL A 99 -6.62 1.67 -8.68
C VAL A 99 -7.34 1.08 -9.89
N LEU A 100 -6.68 0.17 -10.61
CA LEU A 100 -7.29 -0.55 -11.73
C LEU A 100 -8.49 -1.38 -11.28
N GLN A 101 -8.39 -2.08 -10.14
CA GLN A 101 -9.52 -2.82 -9.59
C GLN A 101 -10.72 -1.89 -9.29
N LEU A 102 -10.47 -0.70 -8.73
CA LEU A 102 -11.51 0.30 -8.48
C LEU A 102 -12.15 0.77 -9.78
N GLY A 103 -11.34 1.13 -10.77
CA GLY A 103 -11.82 1.58 -12.09
C GLY A 103 -12.66 0.51 -12.79
N LEU A 104 -12.21 -0.74 -12.78
CA LEU A 104 -12.96 -1.87 -13.33
C LEU A 104 -14.23 -2.19 -12.56
N GLY A 105 -14.23 -1.96 -11.24
CA GLY A 105 -15.44 -2.05 -10.42
C GLY A 105 -16.49 -1.03 -10.87
N LEU A 106 -16.10 0.22 -11.10
CA LEU A 106 -16.98 1.27 -11.62
C LEU A 106 -17.47 0.96 -13.04
N TYR A 107 -16.60 0.42 -13.89
CA TYR A 107 -16.97 0.02 -15.24
C TYR A 107 -17.99 -1.13 -15.25
N ASN A 108 -17.80 -2.15 -14.40
CA ASN A 108 -18.73 -3.28 -14.28
C ASN A 108 -20.11 -2.88 -13.74
N LEU A 109 -20.21 -1.78 -12.98
CA LEU A 109 -21.52 -1.24 -12.55
C LEU A 109 -22.30 -0.65 -13.73
N ARG A 110 -21.61 -0.18 -14.76
CA ARG A 110 -22.22 0.37 -15.98
C ARG A 110 -22.61 -0.74 -16.96
N ASP A 111 -21.76 -1.75 -17.11
CA ASP A 111 -22.00 -2.91 -17.96
C ASP A 111 -21.77 -4.22 -17.19
N PRO A 112 -22.81 -4.79 -16.57
CA PRO A 112 -22.71 -6.04 -15.83
C PRO A 112 -22.31 -7.23 -16.71
N ALA A 113 -22.63 -7.20 -18.01
CA ALA A 113 -22.39 -8.32 -18.92
C ALA A 113 -20.90 -8.48 -19.26
N ALA A 114 -20.13 -7.39 -19.25
CA ALA A 114 -18.70 -7.39 -19.56
C ALA A 114 -17.82 -8.05 -18.48
N GLY A 115 -18.29 -8.18 -17.24
CA GLY A 115 -17.41 -8.36 -16.07
C GLY A 115 -17.06 -9.79 -15.64
N SER A 116 -17.77 -10.82 -16.11
CA SER A 116 -17.76 -12.14 -15.45
C SER A 116 -16.60 -13.06 -15.85
N ARG A 117 -16.32 -13.20 -17.17
CA ARG A 117 -15.47 -14.31 -17.67
C ARG A 117 -14.00 -14.22 -17.25
N TRP A 118 -13.46 -13.02 -17.09
CA TRP A 118 -12.02 -12.77 -16.84
C TRP A 118 -11.69 -12.38 -15.39
N ALA A 119 -12.69 -12.33 -14.51
CA ALA A 119 -12.52 -11.93 -13.13
C ALA A 119 -11.44 -12.73 -12.35
N PRO A 120 -11.38 -14.08 -12.42
CA PRO A 120 -10.38 -14.83 -11.64
C PRO A 120 -8.96 -14.62 -12.17
N LEU A 121 -8.76 -14.68 -13.49
CA LEU A 121 -7.45 -14.47 -14.11
C LEU A 121 -6.91 -13.07 -13.79
N ARG A 122 -7.77 -12.05 -13.90
CA ARG A 122 -7.43 -10.67 -13.54
C ARG A 122 -6.98 -10.56 -12.08
N ASN A 123 -7.68 -11.19 -11.15
CA ASN A 123 -7.31 -11.16 -9.74
C ASN A 123 -5.95 -11.82 -9.50
N VAL A 124 -5.68 -12.97 -10.15
CA VAL A 124 -4.37 -13.63 -10.07
C VAL A 124 -3.27 -12.69 -10.57
N VAL A 125 -3.43 -12.09 -11.75
CA VAL A 125 -2.44 -11.15 -12.33
C VAL A 125 -2.17 -9.97 -11.39
N PHE A 126 -3.23 -9.32 -10.88
CA PHE A 126 -3.10 -8.17 -9.98
C PHE A 126 -2.47 -8.51 -8.63
N ILE A 127 -2.62 -9.75 -8.16
CA ILE A 127 -1.99 -10.21 -6.93
C ILE A 127 -0.51 -10.55 -7.18
N THR A 128 -0.18 -11.21 -8.30
CA THR A 128 1.17 -11.71 -8.56
C THR A 128 2.14 -10.65 -9.07
N THR A 129 1.67 -9.67 -9.84
CA THR A 129 2.55 -8.66 -10.48
C THR A 129 3.40 -7.86 -9.48
N PRO A 130 2.87 -7.38 -8.34
CA PRO A 130 3.69 -6.72 -7.31
C PRO A 130 4.84 -7.58 -6.79
N TYR A 131 4.62 -8.89 -6.60
CA TYR A 131 5.66 -9.81 -6.12
C TYR A 131 6.71 -10.10 -7.19
N ILE A 132 6.34 -10.09 -8.47
CA ILE A 132 7.33 -10.15 -9.55
C ILE A 132 8.24 -8.93 -9.48
N ALA A 133 7.67 -7.72 -9.29
CA ALA A 133 8.48 -6.51 -9.11
C ALA A 133 9.39 -6.61 -7.87
N PHE A 134 8.88 -7.11 -6.74
CA PHE A 134 9.68 -7.38 -5.54
C PHE A 134 10.88 -8.27 -5.86
N LEU A 135 10.64 -9.43 -6.47
CA LEU A 135 11.68 -10.41 -6.77
C LEU A 135 12.73 -9.86 -7.73
N THR A 136 12.32 -9.08 -8.74
CA THR A 136 13.26 -8.48 -9.71
C THR A 136 14.27 -7.57 -9.02
N PHE A 137 13.81 -6.64 -8.17
CA PHE A 137 14.72 -5.73 -7.46
C PHE A 137 15.51 -6.43 -6.36
N ALA A 138 14.89 -7.35 -5.61
CA ALA A 138 15.58 -8.13 -4.60
C ALA A 138 16.72 -9.00 -5.19
N VAL A 139 16.47 -9.68 -6.31
CA VAL A 139 17.50 -10.48 -7.01
C VAL A 139 18.63 -9.60 -7.52
N ARG A 140 18.30 -8.43 -8.11
CA ARG A 140 19.31 -7.45 -8.55
C ARG A 140 20.24 -7.07 -7.39
N ASP A 141 19.69 -6.71 -6.23
CA ASP A 141 20.54 -6.29 -5.09
C ASP A 141 21.34 -7.45 -4.50
N ILE A 142 20.80 -8.66 -4.49
CA ILE A 142 21.55 -9.87 -4.09
C ILE A 142 22.77 -10.06 -5.00
N ILE A 143 22.63 -9.91 -6.32
CA ILE A 143 23.75 -10.02 -7.27
C ILE A 143 24.85 -9.00 -6.93
N PHE A 144 24.50 -7.72 -6.77
CA PHE A 144 25.47 -6.69 -6.40
C PHE A 144 26.14 -6.98 -5.04
N ILE A 145 25.37 -7.42 -4.04
CA ILE A 145 25.93 -7.77 -2.73
C ILE A 145 26.91 -8.94 -2.84
N THR A 146 26.66 -9.94 -3.70
CA THR A 146 27.61 -11.04 -3.93
C THR A 146 28.90 -10.58 -4.59
N GLU A 147 28.84 -9.58 -5.48
CA GLU A 147 30.02 -8.97 -6.09
C GLU A 147 30.86 -8.18 -5.07
N ILE A 148 30.20 -7.44 -4.16
CA ILE A 148 30.88 -6.75 -3.05
C ILE A 148 31.61 -7.76 -2.16
N GLN A 149 30.96 -8.89 -1.83
CA GLN A 149 31.57 -9.93 -1.01
C GLN A 149 32.74 -10.64 -1.70
N ALA A 150 32.78 -10.64 -3.04
CA ALA A 150 33.89 -11.14 -3.83
C ALA A 150 35.11 -10.19 -3.86
N GLY A 151 35.02 -9.01 -3.23
CA GLY A 151 36.10 -8.03 -3.14
C GLY A 151 36.07 -6.97 -4.24
N SER A 152 34.90 -6.69 -4.83
CA SER A 152 34.75 -5.53 -5.70
C SER A 152 34.79 -4.23 -4.89
N ASP A 153 35.75 -3.35 -5.21
CA ASP A 153 35.87 -2.01 -4.60
C ASP A 153 34.93 -0.97 -5.25
N GLU A 154 34.07 -1.39 -6.18
CA GLU A 154 33.19 -0.49 -6.94
C GLU A 154 31.93 -0.09 -6.16
N TYR A 155 31.44 -0.98 -5.28
CA TYR A 155 30.17 -0.81 -4.56
C TYR A 155 30.33 -1.03 -3.05
N ASP A 156 29.57 -0.27 -2.26
CA ASP A 156 29.41 -0.48 -0.82
C ASP A 156 27.95 -0.28 -0.41
N VAL A 157 27.59 -0.80 0.76
CA VAL A 157 26.28 -0.57 1.35
C VAL A 157 26.45 0.42 2.49
N VAL A 158 25.84 1.59 2.33
CA VAL A 158 25.95 2.71 3.25
C VAL A 158 24.58 3.08 3.80
N ASN A 159 24.54 3.63 5.01
CA ASN A 159 23.33 4.20 5.61
C ASN A 159 23.41 5.73 5.56
N PRO A 160 23.06 6.37 4.43
CA PRO A 160 23.25 7.80 4.26
C PRO A 160 22.32 8.61 5.17
N ALA A 161 21.11 8.11 5.40
CA ALA A 161 20.11 8.76 6.23
C ALA A 161 19.32 7.74 7.05
N PHE A 162 18.28 7.09 6.53
CA PHE A 162 17.36 6.33 7.39
C PHE A 162 17.49 4.80 7.28
N TYR A 163 17.90 4.28 6.14
CA TYR A 163 18.06 2.85 5.88
C TYR A 163 19.31 2.58 5.04
N CYS A 164 19.73 1.32 4.99
CA CYS A 164 20.85 0.88 4.18
C CYS A 164 20.52 0.89 2.69
N MET A 165 21.36 1.54 1.88
CA MET A 165 21.26 1.54 0.42
C MET A 165 22.58 1.14 -0.25
N LEU A 166 22.47 0.55 -1.43
CA LEU A 166 23.61 0.26 -2.30
C LEU A 166 24.12 1.57 -2.92
N SER A 167 25.42 1.84 -2.81
CA SER A 167 26.08 3.05 -3.34
C SER A 167 27.40 2.69 -4.02
N ALA A 168 27.70 3.32 -5.16
CA ALA A 168 28.98 3.17 -5.85
C ALA A 168 30.05 4.08 -5.22
N LEU A 169 31.25 3.55 -4.89
CA LEU A 169 32.31 4.31 -4.19
C LEU A 169 32.95 5.40 -5.06
N ASN A 170 33.11 5.14 -6.36
CA ASN A 170 33.97 5.94 -7.24
C ASN A 170 33.24 7.08 -7.97
N THR A 171 31.94 7.24 -7.74
CA THR A 171 31.15 8.36 -8.28
C THR A 171 30.74 9.28 -7.12
N PRO A 172 31.56 10.29 -6.78
CA PRO A 172 31.32 11.16 -5.64
C PRO A 172 30.09 12.01 -5.90
N LEU A 173 28.92 11.55 -5.43
CA LEU A 173 27.64 12.24 -5.60
C LEU A 173 27.40 12.72 -7.04
N ALA A 174 27.88 11.99 -8.05
CA ALA A 174 27.54 12.30 -9.43
C ALA A 174 26.05 11.96 -9.59
N PRO A 175 25.19 12.94 -9.86
CA PRO A 175 23.78 12.68 -10.09
C PRO A 175 23.70 11.86 -11.38
N LEU A 176 22.92 10.77 -11.35
CA LEU A 176 22.28 10.22 -12.53
C LEU A 176 23.18 9.87 -13.72
N SER A 177 23.48 8.59 -13.85
CA SER A 177 22.95 7.97 -15.07
C SER A 177 21.56 7.44 -14.76
N PHE A 178 20.59 7.68 -15.65
CA PHE A 178 19.27 7.03 -15.64
C PHE A 178 19.38 5.49 -15.62
N ILE A 179 20.58 4.97 -15.91
CA ILE A 179 20.95 3.56 -15.93
C ILE A 179 21.28 3.04 -14.53
N GLU A 180 21.88 3.85 -13.65
CA GLU A 180 22.37 3.41 -12.33
C GLU A 180 21.26 3.19 -11.29
N ASN A 181 20.14 3.90 -11.39
CA ASN A 181 19.02 3.80 -10.44
C ASN A 181 17.71 3.37 -11.11
N PRO A 182 17.63 2.12 -11.63
CA PRO A 182 16.44 1.61 -12.30
C PRO A 182 15.20 1.59 -11.38
N LEU A 183 15.39 1.51 -10.06
CA LEU A 183 14.30 1.53 -9.08
C LEU A 183 13.54 2.86 -9.07
N VAL A 184 14.25 4.00 -9.01
CA VAL A 184 13.63 5.33 -8.98
C VAL A 184 12.84 5.58 -10.26
N LEU A 185 13.42 5.24 -11.41
CA LEU A 185 12.77 5.35 -12.71
C LEU A 185 11.51 4.48 -12.79
N PHE A 186 11.61 3.24 -12.32
CA PHE A 186 10.48 2.32 -12.27
C PHE A 186 9.34 2.86 -11.39
N ILE A 187 9.65 3.33 -10.18
CA ILE A 187 8.66 3.93 -9.27
C ILE A 187 7.99 5.15 -9.92
N ALA A 188 8.78 6.04 -10.54
CA ALA A 188 8.27 7.23 -11.21
C ALA A 188 7.36 6.86 -12.40
N ALA A 189 7.77 5.90 -13.23
CA ALA A 189 7.02 5.43 -14.39
C ALA A 189 5.68 4.80 -13.97
N VAL A 190 5.70 3.85 -13.02
CA VAL A 190 4.48 3.19 -12.51
C VAL A 190 3.57 4.22 -11.83
N SER A 191 4.13 5.18 -11.10
CA SER A 191 3.37 6.26 -10.46
C SER A 191 2.69 7.17 -11.48
N CYS A 192 3.38 7.50 -12.59
CA CYS A 192 2.81 8.26 -13.69
C CYS A 192 1.67 7.50 -14.37
N ILE A 193 1.85 6.21 -14.68
CA ILE A 193 0.79 5.35 -15.22
C ILE A 193 -0.41 5.33 -14.28
N THR A 194 -0.18 5.18 -12.98
CA THR A 194 -1.25 5.17 -11.98
C THR A 194 -2.00 6.50 -11.96
N LEU A 195 -1.30 7.64 -12.04
CA LEU A 195 -1.92 8.95 -12.11
C LEU A 195 -2.79 9.12 -13.36
N LEU A 196 -2.34 8.65 -14.52
CA LEU A 196 -3.15 8.66 -15.76
C LEU A 196 -4.43 7.84 -15.61
N VAL A 197 -4.34 6.65 -15.00
CA VAL A 197 -5.50 5.79 -14.72
C VAL A 197 -6.46 6.47 -13.74
N GLU A 198 -5.96 7.12 -12.68
CA GLU A 198 -6.79 7.86 -11.74
C GLU A 198 -7.49 9.04 -12.39
N CYS A 199 -6.79 9.83 -13.21
CA CYS A 199 -7.37 10.93 -13.97
C CYS A 199 -8.47 10.42 -14.91
N PHE A 200 -8.27 9.27 -15.55
CA PHE A 200 -9.28 8.63 -16.39
C PHE A 200 -10.51 8.19 -15.57
N ILE A 201 -10.30 7.54 -14.42
CA ILE A 201 -11.40 7.15 -13.50
C ILE A 201 -12.15 8.38 -13.01
N ALA A 202 -11.44 9.44 -12.61
CA ALA A 202 -12.03 10.70 -12.16
C ALA A 202 -12.85 11.38 -13.27
N TYR A 203 -12.35 11.35 -14.51
CA TYR A 203 -13.08 11.84 -15.68
C TYR A 203 -14.37 11.04 -15.92
N LEU A 204 -14.32 9.71 -15.85
CA LEU A 204 -15.52 8.86 -15.98
C LEU A 204 -16.54 9.15 -14.86
N LEU A 205 -16.08 9.30 -13.62
CA LEU A 205 -16.93 9.65 -12.49
C LEU A 205 -17.55 11.04 -12.64
N TRP A 206 -16.79 12.01 -13.14
CA TRP A 206 -17.26 13.38 -13.36
C TRP A 206 -18.32 13.43 -14.48
N ARG A 207 -18.08 12.72 -15.59
CA ARG A 207 -19.02 12.65 -16.71
C ARG A 207 -20.36 12.05 -16.30
N GLU A 208 -20.34 10.99 -15.49
CA GLU A 208 -21.56 10.29 -15.06
C GLU A 208 -22.15 10.87 -13.76
N TRP A 209 -21.53 11.91 -13.18
CA TRP A 209 -21.96 12.50 -11.91
C TRP A 209 -23.41 12.97 -11.94
N ASN A 210 -23.84 13.55 -13.07
CA ASN A 210 -25.20 14.03 -13.24
C ASN A 210 -26.22 12.88 -13.30
N GLY A 211 -25.87 11.76 -13.93
CA GLY A 211 -26.72 10.56 -13.98
C GLY A 211 -26.90 9.94 -12.60
N LEU A 212 -25.80 9.82 -11.84
CA LEU A 212 -25.81 9.30 -10.46
C LEU A 212 -26.64 10.18 -9.52
N ARG A 213 -26.58 11.51 -9.69
CA ARG A 213 -27.34 12.45 -8.85
C ARG A 213 -28.85 12.37 -9.08
N THR A 214 -29.26 12.15 -10.32
CA THR A 214 -30.69 12.04 -10.68
C THR A 214 -31.25 10.68 -10.26
N ALA A 215 -30.51 9.58 -10.49
CA ALA A 215 -30.92 8.24 -10.07
C ALA A 215 -31.12 8.10 -8.55
N SER A 216 -30.45 8.93 -7.74
CA SER A 216 -30.65 8.95 -6.29
C SER A 216 -32.00 9.53 -5.85
N LYS A 217 -32.75 10.24 -6.72
CA LYS A 217 -34.02 10.87 -6.35
C LYS A 217 -35.25 9.99 -6.61
N ASP A 218 -35.19 9.08 -7.58
CA ASP A 218 -36.38 8.42 -8.12
C ASP A 218 -36.90 7.21 -7.32
N GLY A 219 -36.40 6.98 -6.10
CA GLY A 219 -37.01 6.02 -5.17
C GLY A 219 -37.12 4.57 -5.68
N SER A 220 -36.46 4.23 -6.79
CA SER A 220 -36.50 2.89 -7.36
C SER A 220 -36.00 1.88 -6.33
N GLU A 221 -36.73 0.77 -6.18
CA GLU A 221 -36.45 -0.29 -5.20
C GLU A 221 -35.04 -0.90 -5.35
N ALA A 222 -34.41 -0.73 -6.52
CA ALA A 222 -32.97 -0.90 -6.68
C ALA A 222 -32.25 0.28 -6.00
N GLY A 223 -32.07 0.18 -4.69
CA GLY A 223 -31.60 1.26 -3.81
C GLY A 223 -30.43 2.08 -4.37
N PRO A 224 -30.35 3.37 -4.01
CA PRO A 224 -29.44 4.33 -4.65
C PRO A 224 -28.00 3.82 -4.62
N VAL A 225 -27.38 3.73 -5.80
CA VAL A 225 -25.95 3.45 -5.96
C VAL A 225 -25.17 4.66 -5.41
N ARG A 226 -24.97 4.67 -4.09
CA ARG A 226 -24.21 5.71 -3.42
C ARG A 226 -22.75 5.40 -3.59
N VAL A 227 -22.05 6.13 -4.46
CA VAL A 227 -20.59 6.18 -4.44
C VAL A 227 -20.21 6.61 -3.03
N PRO A 228 -19.52 5.76 -2.25
CA PRO A 228 -19.19 6.12 -0.88
C PRO A 228 -18.25 7.32 -0.94
N VAL A 229 -18.64 8.45 -0.35
CA VAL A 229 -17.82 9.67 -0.27
C VAL A 229 -16.40 9.35 0.24
N GLY A 230 -16.28 8.34 1.10
CA GLY A 230 -14.99 7.82 1.55
C GLY A 230 -14.07 7.34 0.42
N ALA A 231 -14.57 6.71 -0.64
CA ALA A 231 -13.74 6.30 -1.78
C ALA A 231 -13.19 7.51 -2.54
N LEU A 232 -14.00 8.57 -2.71
CA LEU A 232 -13.57 9.80 -3.37
C LEU A 232 -12.50 10.53 -2.55
N ILE A 233 -12.71 10.66 -1.23
CA ILE A 233 -11.71 11.27 -0.33
C ILE A 233 -10.39 10.51 -0.41
N ARG A 234 -10.41 9.17 -0.38
CA ARG A 234 -9.20 8.35 -0.48
C ARG A 234 -8.49 8.55 -1.80
N LEU A 235 -9.24 8.58 -2.91
CA LEU A 235 -8.68 8.82 -4.23
C LEU A 235 -7.95 10.17 -4.26
N VAL A 236 -8.59 11.25 -3.78
CA VAL A 236 -7.98 12.58 -3.73
C VAL A 236 -6.71 12.61 -2.88
N VAL A 237 -6.73 12.01 -1.68
CA VAL A 237 -5.55 11.97 -0.81
C VAL A 237 -4.41 11.17 -1.46
N PHE A 238 -4.70 10.04 -2.10
CA PHE A 238 -3.68 9.28 -2.85
C PHE A 238 -3.10 10.05 -4.02
N THR A 239 -3.94 10.74 -4.79
CA THR A 239 -3.48 11.54 -5.93
C THR A 239 -2.60 12.68 -5.47
N VAL A 240 -2.98 13.43 -4.43
CA VAL A 240 -2.16 14.53 -3.87
C VAL A 240 -0.84 13.99 -3.34
N TYR A 241 -0.86 12.89 -2.57
CA TYR A 241 0.34 12.27 -2.04
C TYR A 241 1.28 11.80 -3.16
N ARG A 242 0.73 11.19 -4.22
CA ARG A 242 1.54 10.73 -5.36
C ARG A 242 2.14 11.88 -6.16
N ILE A 243 1.41 12.98 -6.36
CA ILE A 243 1.97 14.18 -6.98
C ILE A 243 3.17 14.68 -6.18
N ALA A 244 3.06 14.72 -4.84
CA ALA A 244 4.19 15.09 -3.98
C ALA A 244 5.39 14.15 -4.17
N VAL A 245 5.17 12.83 -4.23
CA VAL A 245 6.24 11.84 -4.49
C VAL A 245 6.90 12.07 -5.86
N ILE A 246 6.13 12.31 -6.92
CA ILE A 246 6.67 12.58 -8.26
C ILE A 246 7.50 13.87 -8.26
N VAL A 247 7.00 14.94 -7.64
CA VAL A 247 7.72 16.21 -7.53
C VAL A 247 9.03 16.04 -6.76
N ILE A 248 9.00 15.34 -5.64
CA ILE A 248 10.21 15.05 -4.85
C ILE A 248 11.19 14.19 -5.66
N ALA A 249 10.72 13.19 -6.40
CA ALA A 249 11.57 12.37 -7.25
C ALA A 249 12.29 13.22 -8.33
N ILE A 250 11.59 14.17 -8.95
CA ILE A 250 12.20 15.13 -9.89
C ILE A 250 13.26 15.99 -9.19
N TYR A 251 12.99 16.47 -7.98
CA TYR A 251 13.97 17.27 -7.22
C TYR A 251 15.19 16.46 -6.76
N VAL A 252 15.01 15.22 -6.32
CA VAL A 252 16.12 14.31 -5.98
C VAL A 252 16.99 14.05 -7.21
N VAL A 253 16.36 13.98 -8.38
CA VAL A 253 17.08 13.86 -9.64
C VAL A 253 17.92 15.10 -9.93
N GLN A 254 17.42 16.30 -9.63
CA GLN A 254 18.14 17.55 -9.89
C GLN A 254 19.22 17.84 -8.83
N ASP A 255 18.94 17.53 -7.57
CA ASP A 255 19.85 17.76 -6.44
C ASP A 255 19.84 16.52 -5.51
N PRO A 256 20.91 15.70 -5.55
CA PRO A 256 21.05 14.53 -4.68
C PRO A 256 20.98 14.85 -3.18
N LYS A 257 21.21 16.10 -2.77
CA LYS A 257 21.09 16.52 -1.35
C LYS A 257 19.65 16.41 -0.84
N MET A 258 18.67 16.34 -1.72
CA MET A 258 17.25 16.16 -1.38
C MET A 258 16.90 14.70 -1.04
N PHE A 259 17.84 13.76 -1.20
CA PHE A 259 17.61 12.33 -0.99
C PHE A 259 17.04 11.98 0.41
N PRO A 260 17.53 12.54 1.54
CA PRO A 260 16.95 12.26 2.85
C PRO A 260 15.48 12.67 2.97
N ILE A 261 15.05 13.71 2.23
CA ILE A 261 13.65 14.14 2.22
C ILE A 261 12.81 13.08 1.49
N ALA A 262 13.26 12.57 0.35
CA ALA A 262 12.58 11.46 -0.33
C ALA A 262 12.45 10.22 0.55
N GLU A 263 13.54 9.82 1.22
CA GLU A 263 13.50 8.69 2.16
C GLU A 263 12.47 8.93 3.27
N PHE A 264 12.45 10.13 3.86
CA PHE A 264 11.49 10.49 4.89
C PHE A 264 10.05 10.35 4.38
N PHE A 265 9.76 10.85 3.17
CA PHE A 265 8.45 10.69 2.56
C PHE A 265 8.10 9.22 2.34
N HIS A 266 9.01 8.39 1.84
CA HIS A 266 8.76 6.94 1.71
C HIS A 266 8.44 6.28 3.07
N GLY A 267 9.11 6.69 4.14
CA GLY A 267 8.80 6.25 5.49
C GLY A 267 7.38 6.60 5.97
N THR A 268 6.74 7.63 5.41
CA THR A 268 5.36 7.99 5.75
C THR A 268 4.28 7.18 5.02
N ILE A 269 4.65 6.39 3.99
CA ILE A 269 3.70 5.61 3.19
C ILE A 269 2.84 4.70 4.08
N PRO A 270 3.39 3.87 4.99
CA PRO A 270 2.57 2.99 5.82
C PRO A 270 1.58 3.74 6.70
N LEU A 271 1.97 4.92 7.22
CA LEU A 271 1.07 5.77 8.00
C LEU A 271 -0.09 6.28 7.15
N VAL A 272 0.18 6.86 5.98
CA VAL A 272 -0.85 7.39 5.08
C VAL A 272 -1.83 6.29 4.69
N VAL A 273 -1.31 5.11 4.36
CA VAL A 273 -2.11 3.93 4.05
C VAL A 273 -2.99 3.53 5.23
N PHE A 274 -2.44 3.48 6.45
CA PHE A 274 -3.23 3.21 7.65
C PHE A 274 -4.32 4.26 7.90
N LEU A 275 -4.02 5.55 7.76
CA LEU A 275 -5.01 6.62 7.97
C LEU A 275 -6.17 6.53 6.98
N ILE A 276 -5.88 6.22 5.72
CA ILE A 276 -6.88 6.09 4.65
C ILE A 276 -7.73 4.82 4.84
N PHE A 277 -7.07 3.71 5.14
CA PHE A 277 -7.67 2.39 5.04
C PHE A 277 -8.02 1.73 6.37
N GLY A 278 -7.32 2.07 7.46
CA GLY A 278 -7.62 1.61 8.82
C GLY A 278 -8.71 2.43 9.50
N LEU A 279 -8.82 3.73 9.21
CA LEU A 279 -9.84 4.61 9.83
C LEU A 279 -11.22 4.54 9.17
N GLN A 280 -11.47 3.52 8.35
CA GLN A 280 -12.79 3.36 7.74
C GLN A 280 -13.82 2.96 8.80
N ARG A 281 -15.03 3.49 8.67
CA ARG A 281 -16.13 3.26 9.62
C ARG A 281 -16.43 1.78 9.87
N ASP A 282 -16.27 0.93 8.86
CA ASP A 282 -16.46 -0.52 8.98
C ASP A 282 -15.37 -1.19 9.81
N ILE A 283 -14.11 -0.80 9.63
CA ILE A 283 -12.98 -1.32 10.40
C ILE A 283 -13.04 -0.81 11.85
N VAL A 284 -13.19 0.50 12.03
CA VAL A 284 -13.34 1.12 13.35
C VAL A 284 -14.58 0.59 14.07
N GLY A 285 -15.69 0.40 13.35
CA GLY A 285 -16.91 -0.20 13.88
C GLY A 285 -16.69 -1.64 14.36
N THR A 286 -15.89 -2.42 13.63
CA THR A 286 -15.52 -3.78 14.04
C THR A 286 -14.67 -3.76 15.32
N TRP A 287 -13.69 -2.86 15.42
CA TRP A 287 -12.89 -2.69 16.64
C TRP A 287 -13.74 -2.28 17.83
N LEU A 288 -14.59 -1.26 17.68
CA LEU A 288 -15.52 -0.81 18.73
C LEU A 288 -16.52 -1.90 19.11
N GLY A 289 -16.93 -2.73 18.17
CA GLY A 289 -17.78 -3.90 18.40
C GLY A 289 -17.10 -4.96 19.26
N TRP A 290 -15.81 -5.22 19.04
CA TRP A 290 -15.03 -6.12 19.90
C TRP A 290 -14.96 -5.62 21.35
N PHE A 291 -14.88 -4.31 21.56
CA PHE A 291 -14.92 -3.74 22.92
C PHE A 291 -16.31 -3.77 23.56
N LYS A 292 -17.39 -3.69 22.76
CA LYS A 292 -18.78 -3.67 23.27
C LYS A 292 -19.37 -5.06 23.52
N CYS A 293 -18.85 -6.12 22.92
CA CYS A 293 -19.45 -7.47 22.96
C CYS A 293 -19.00 -8.32 24.16
N SER A 294 -18.55 -7.71 25.27
CA SER A 294 -18.15 -8.43 26.49
C SER A 294 -19.26 -8.52 27.54
N THR A 295 -20.48 -8.04 27.26
CA THR A 295 -21.55 -7.94 28.28
C THR A 295 -22.91 -8.44 27.77
N TYR A 296 -22.93 -9.48 26.94
CA TYR A 296 -24.13 -10.28 26.76
C TYR A 296 -23.93 -11.63 27.41
N THR A 297 -24.07 -11.62 28.74
CA THR A 297 -24.31 -12.81 29.55
C THR A 297 -25.53 -13.50 28.96
N SER A 298 -25.31 -14.69 28.42
CA SER A 298 -26.33 -15.64 27.99
C SER A 298 -27.25 -15.97 29.17
N THR A 299 -28.36 -15.25 29.29
CA THR A 299 -29.51 -15.66 30.10
C THR A 299 -30.76 -15.40 29.28
N GLY A 300 -31.06 -16.30 28.35
CA GLY A 300 -32.32 -16.25 27.61
C GLY A 300 -32.39 -17.29 26.50
N PRO A 301 -33.07 -18.44 26.70
CA PRO A 301 -33.40 -19.35 25.61
C PRO A 301 -34.45 -18.69 24.70
N ILE A 302 -34.03 -18.10 23.59
CA ILE A 302 -34.96 -17.65 22.55
C ILE A 302 -35.28 -18.86 21.67
N ALA A 303 -36.46 -19.44 21.93
CA ALA A 303 -37.12 -20.39 21.07
C ALA A 303 -37.26 -19.78 19.65
N VAL A 304 -36.53 -20.34 18.69
CA VAL A 304 -36.70 -20.02 17.28
C VAL A 304 -38.03 -20.62 16.82
N LYS A 305 -39.06 -19.76 16.75
CA LYS A 305 -40.29 -20.08 16.02
C LYS A 305 -39.94 -20.06 14.53
N VAL A 306 -39.66 -21.22 13.96
CA VAL A 306 -39.56 -21.44 12.52
C VAL A 306 -40.98 -21.23 11.95
N THR A 307 -41.25 -20.04 11.41
CA THR A 307 -42.52 -19.75 10.74
C THR A 307 -42.52 -20.48 9.39
N ARG A 308 -43.39 -21.48 9.32
CA ARG A 308 -43.55 -22.50 8.28
C ARG A 308 -44.31 -21.96 7.05
N GLU A 309 -43.92 -20.80 6.52
CA GLU A 309 -44.65 -20.14 5.42
C GLU A 309 -43.96 -20.23 4.04
N GLN A 310 -42.73 -20.73 3.94
CA GLN A 310 -42.05 -20.89 2.64
C GLN A 310 -42.33 -22.22 1.90
N ALA A 311 -43.19 -23.10 2.43
CA ALA A 311 -43.52 -24.38 1.79
C ALA A 311 -44.72 -24.31 0.83
N LYS A 312 -45.19 -23.11 0.41
CA LYS A 312 -46.42 -22.97 -0.39
C LYS A 312 -46.22 -22.47 -1.83
N TYR A 313 -44.98 -22.38 -2.32
CA TYR A 313 -44.70 -21.85 -3.66
C TYR A 313 -43.95 -22.79 -4.60
N GLU A 314 -43.77 -24.07 -4.25
CA GLU A 314 -43.15 -25.07 -5.14
C GLU A 314 -44.15 -25.98 -5.88
N ASP A 315 -45.47 -25.79 -5.72
CA ASP A 315 -46.51 -26.64 -6.36
C ASP A 315 -47.46 -25.87 -7.32
N ALA A 316 -47.00 -24.79 -7.98
CA ALA A 316 -47.79 -24.09 -9.00
C ALA A 316 -46.98 -23.77 -10.27
#